data_AF-A0A947A6P5-F1
#
_entry.id   AF-A0A947A6P5-F1
#
_cell.length_a   1.000
_cell.length_b   1.000
_cell.length_c   1.000
_cell.angle_alpha   90.00
_cell.angle_beta   90.00
_cell.angle_gamma   90.00
#
_symmetry.space_group_name_H-M   'P 1'
#
loop_
_entity.id
_entity.type
_entity.pdbx_description
1 polymer ?
#
loop_
_entity_poly.entity_id
_entity_poly.type
_entity_poly.pdbx_seq_one_letter_code
_entity_poly.pdbx_strand_id
1 'polypeptide(L)'
;ELYTTGNSPSGRNAPECYEASYTENGFTVVFNNCVLNGTDNANGTVTVVYSTEPGTASFTATYVDFYVGDVKLNGTRSFTIMGDPNQSAISFSVTSDMTAEFSDDSVIIENGSRVFTFAFGDSLETSSYGISGSWELQVNADEYAVNITSTLEGNLSCGYLTTGTMEVNKNGLQVTVDFGDGTCDNIATIIYPNGASEDVTLGE
;
A
#
# COMPACT_ATOMS: atom_id res chain seq x y z
N GLU A 1 9.45 -4.14 -17.97
CA GLU A 1 10.05 -3.39 -19.08
C GLU A 1 8.95 -2.58 -19.77
N LEU A 2 9.02 -1.25 -19.72
CA LEU A 2 8.14 -0.38 -20.50
C LEU A 2 8.75 -0.23 -21.90
N TYR A 3 8.20 -0.99 -22.84
CA TYR A 3 8.60 -1.01 -24.24
C TYR A 3 8.38 0.35 -24.91
N THR A 4 9.47 0.93 -25.41
CA THR A 4 9.45 2.04 -26.37
C THR A 4 9.12 1.53 -27.78
N THR A 5 8.04 2.02 -28.38
CA THR A 5 7.85 2.16 -29.84
C THR A 5 6.95 3.41 -30.03
N GLY A 6 7.12 4.35 -30.95
CA GLY A 6 8.06 4.62 -32.03
C GLY A 6 7.53 5.85 -32.79
N ASN A 7 8.33 6.91 -32.85
CA ASN A 7 8.47 7.99 -33.85
C ASN A 7 7.27 8.49 -34.72
N SER A 8 6.99 9.81 -34.68
CA SER A 8 6.67 10.64 -35.87
C SER A 8 6.86 12.15 -35.60
N PRO A 9 7.12 12.97 -36.65
CA PRO A 9 8.16 14.00 -36.58
C PRO A 9 7.71 15.47 -36.68
N SER A 10 8.64 16.35 -36.29
CA SER A 10 8.83 17.77 -36.64
C SER A 10 7.98 18.84 -35.93
N GLY A 11 8.64 19.56 -35.03
CA GLY A 11 8.22 20.89 -34.57
C GLY A 11 8.88 21.32 -33.26
N ARG A 12 10.06 21.96 -33.35
CA ARG A 12 10.81 22.66 -32.27
C ARG A 12 11.00 21.86 -30.97
N ASN A 13 12.22 21.38 -30.73
CA ASN A 13 12.69 20.74 -29.49
C ASN A 13 12.04 21.36 -28.24
N ALA A 14 10.93 20.78 -27.78
CA ALA A 14 10.51 20.92 -26.41
C ALA A 14 11.57 20.18 -25.60
N PRO A 15 12.17 20.78 -24.56
CA PRO A 15 13.01 20.02 -23.65
C PRO A 15 12.18 18.85 -23.12
N GLU A 16 12.78 17.66 -23.05
CA GLU A 16 12.15 16.53 -22.37
C GLU A 16 11.79 17.00 -20.96
N CYS A 17 10.56 16.73 -20.52
CA CYS A 17 10.10 17.21 -19.22
C CYS A 17 10.72 16.42 -18.05
N TYR A 18 11.57 15.42 -18.33
CA TYR A 18 12.27 14.64 -17.32
C TYR A 18 13.69 14.28 -17.76
N GLU A 19 14.53 13.93 -16.78
CA GLU A 19 15.84 13.33 -16.99
C GLU A 19 15.92 12.02 -16.21
N ALA A 20 16.37 10.94 -16.85
CA ALA A 20 16.51 9.62 -16.23
C ALA A 20 17.97 9.16 -16.21
N SER A 21 18.39 8.57 -15.09
CA SER A 21 19.67 7.90 -14.93
C SER A 21 19.45 6.47 -14.42
N TYR A 22 20.31 5.54 -14.87
CA TYR A 22 20.15 4.12 -14.62
C TYR A 22 21.39 3.55 -13.94
N THR A 23 21.16 2.61 -13.06
CA THR A 23 22.17 1.80 -12.38
C THR A 23 21.89 0.32 -12.65
N GLU A 24 22.78 -0.58 -12.23
CA GLU A 24 22.54 -2.01 -12.34
C GLU A 24 21.27 -2.45 -11.59
N ASN A 25 21.00 -1.83 -10.44
CA ASN A 25 19.94 -2.24 -9.53
C ASN A 25 18.86 -1.16 -9.35
N GLY A 26 18.63 -0.30 -10.35
CA GLY A 26 17.65 0.77 -10.18
C GLY A 26 17.78 1.92 -11.17
N PHE A 27 16.96 2.94 -10.96
CA PHE A 27 16.95 4.15 -11.76
C PHE A 27 16.53 5.37 -10.92
N THR A 28 16.91 6.56 -11.36
CA THR A 28 16.46 7.85 -10.82
C THR A 28 15.87 8.67 -11.94
N VAL A 29 14.66 9.20 -11.75
CA VAL A 29 14.01 10.14 -12.67
C VAL A 29 13.80 11.47 -11.96
N VAL A 30 14.23 12.55 -12.60
CA VAL A 30 13.97 13.92 -12.20
C VAL A 30 12.94 14.50 -13.15
N PHE A 31 11.76 14.83 -12.65
CA PHE A 31 10.67 15.44 -13.39
C PHE A 31 10.71 16.97 -13.26
N ASN A 32 10.48 17.65 -14.36
CA ASN A 32 10.39 19.09 -14.50
C ASN A 32 9.14 19.41 -15.35
N ASN A 33 8.01 19.50 -14.66
CA ASN A 33 6.70 19.82 -15.19
C ASN A 33 6.20 18.85 -16.27
N CYS A 34 6.21 17.55 -15.95
CA CYS A 34 5.73 16.49 -16.84
C CYS A 34 4.25 16.21 -16.69
N VAL A 35 3.50 16.26 -17.80
CA VAL A 35 2.14 15.68 -17.85
C VAL A 35 2.26 14.18 -18.08
N LEU A 36 1.97 13.36 -17.06
CA LEU A 36 2.03 11.91 -17.17
C LEU A 36 0.65 11.36 -17.56
N ASN A 37 0.47 10.88 -18.79
CA ASN A 37 -0.79 10.23 -19.22
C ASN A 37 -2.07 11.04 -18.96
N GLY A 38 -2.01 12.36 -19.08
CA GLY A 38 -3.16 13.25 -18.83
C GLY A 38 -3.48 13.51 -17.36
N THR A 39 -2.58 13.13 -16.45
CA THR A 39 -2.64 13.57 -15.05
C THR A 39 -2.22 15.03 -14.90
N ASP A 40 -2.30 15.54 -13.68
CA ASP A 40 -1.61 16.75 -13.29
C ASP A 40 -0.09 16.65 -13.51
N ASN A 41 0.55 17.82 -13.52
CA ASN A 41 1.99 17.92 -13.73
C ASN A 41 2.76 17.24 -12.59
N ALA A 42 3.77 16.46 -12.97
CA ALA A 42 4.74 15.85 -12.08
C ALA A 42 6.03 16.68 -12.03
N ASN A 43 6.56 16.87 -10.83
CA ASN A 43 7.85 17.52 -10.58
C ASN A 43 8.64 16.76 -9.52
N GLY A 44 9.95 16.97 -9.45
CA GLY A 44 10.78 16.41 -8.38
C GLY A 44 11.38 15.06 -8.73
N THR A 45 11.87 14.34 -7.71
CA THR A 45 12.73 13.18 -7.94
C THR A 45 12.10 11.90 -7.43
N VAL A 46 12.13 10.86 -8.26
CA VAL A 46 11.80 9.48 -7.88
C VAL A 46 13.02 8.61 -8.12
N THR A 47 13.49 7.94 -7.06
CA THR A 47 14.55 6.93 -7.14
C THR A 47 13.96 5.56 -6.86
N VAL A 48 14.17 4.59 -7.74
CA VAL A 48 13.75 3.20 -7.54
C VAL A 48 14.98 2.31 -7.46
N VAL A 49 15.05 1.50 -6.40
CA VAL A 49 16.10 0.51 -6.18
C VAL A 49 15.47 -0.88 -6.12
N TYR A 50 15.95 -1.81 -6.94
CA TYR A 50 15.56 -3.21 -6.94
C TYR A 50 16.40 -4.00 -5.93
N SER A 51 15.77 -4.91 -5.19
CA SER A 51 16.50 -5.90 -4.40
C SER A 51 17.12 -6.95 -5.31
N THR A 52 18.32 -7.39 -4.94
CA THR A 52 19.04 -8.50 -5.62
C THR A 52 18.92 -9.81 -4.86
N GLU A 53 18.01 -9.90 -3.88
CA GLU A 53 17.85 -11.08 -3.05
C GLU A 53 17.21 -12.25 -3.83
N PRO A 54 17.87 -13.42 -3.90
CA PRO A 54 17.33 -14.58 -4.62
C PRO A 54 15.99 -15.04 -4.04
N GLY A 55 15.00 -15.30 -4.91
CA GLY A 55 13.70 -15.83 -4.51
C GLY A 55 12.66 -14.77 -4.10
N THR A 56 13.06 -13.51 -4.04
CA THR A 56 12.18 -12.39 -3.68
C THR A 56 12.22 -11.33 -4.77
N ALA A 57 11.05 -10.93 -5.28
CA ALA A 57 10.96 -9.75 -6.15
C ALA A 57 10.62 -8.54 -5.30
N SER A 58 11.57 -7.64 -5.08
CA SER A 58 11.36 -6.46 -4.24
C SER A 58 11.96 -5.20 -4.86
N PHE A 59 11.32 -4.05 -4.63
CA PHE A 59 11.84 -2.75 -4.98
C PHE A 59 11.40 -1.68 -3.98
N THR A 60 12.22 -0.65 -3.81
CA THR A 60 11.94 0.51 -2.98
C THR A 60 11.95 1.77 -3.83
N ALA A 61 10.84 2.51 -3.82
CA ALA A 61 10.74 3.84 -4.38
C ALA A 61 11.00 4.88 -3.29
N THR A 62 11.82 5.88 -3.60
CA THR A 62 12.11 7.05 -2.76
C THR A 62 11.67 8.30 -3.49
N TYR A 63 10.89 9.12 -2.81
CA TYR A 63 10.32 10.37 -3.33
C TYR A 63 11.00 11.54 -2.62
N VAL A 64 11.55 12.47 -3.39
CA VAL A 64 12.20 13.68 -2.88
C VAL A 64 11.62 14.88 -3.61
N ASP A 65 10.91 15.71 -2.86
CA ASP A 65 10.16 16.86 -3.35
C ASP A 65 9.34 16.51 -4.60
N PHE A 66 8.72 15.33 -4.60
CA PHE A 66 8.00 14.82 -5.76
C PHE A 66 6.55 15.33 -5.73
N TYR A 67 6.16 16.11 -6.72
CA TYR A 67 4.81 16.67 -6.81
C TYR A 67 3.96 15.93 -7.83
N VAL A 68 2.67 15.76 -7.54
CA VAL A 68 1.62 15.46 -8.52
C VAL A 68 0.55 16.53 -8.37
N GLY A 69 0.49 17.45 -9.34
CA GLY A 69 -0.27 18.68 -9.18
C GLY A 69 0.29 19.50 -8.02
N ASP A 70 -0.56 19.80 -7.04
CA ASP A 70 -0.20 20.59 -5.86
C ASP A 70 0.20 19.74 -4.65
N VAL A 71 0.11 18.41 -4.75
CA VAL A 71 0.44 17.50 -3.63
C VAL A 71 1.92 17.14 -3.69
N LYS A 72 2.67 17.46 -2.64
CA LYS A 72 4.08 17.08 -2.48
C LYS A 72 4.20 15.77 -1.72
N LEU A 73 4.94 14.83 -2.26
CA LEU A 73 5.26 13.53 -1.68
C LEU A 73 6.75 13.46 -1.33
N ASN A 74 7.03 13.03 -0.10
CA ASN A 74 8.36 12.70 0.38
C ASN A 74 8.35 11.35 1.09
N GLY A 75 9.49 10.65 1.07
CA GLY A 75 9.68 9.42 1.84
C GLY A 75 9.93 8.20 0.97
N THR A 76 9.68 7.02 1.53
CA THR A 76 9.96 5.74 0.88
C THR A 76 8.76 4.81 0.90
N ARG A 77 8.61 4.02 -0.16
CA ARG A 77 7.68 2.90 -0.19
C ARG A 77 8.35 1.69 -0.83
N SER A 78 8.39 0.60 -0.08
CA SER A 78 8.93 -0.68 -0.51
C SER A 78 7.82 -1.66 -0.82
N PHE A 79 8.02 -2.43 -1.88
CA PHE A 79 7.12 -3.48 -2.33
C PHE A 79 7.90 -4.78 -2.41
N THR A 80 7.34 -5.85 -1.87
CA THR A 80 7.98 -7.16 -1.85
C THR A 80 6.96 -8.22 -2.21
N ILE A 81 7.28 -9.03 -3.22
CA ILE A 81 6.52 -10.19 -3.65
C ILE A 81 7.33 -11.43 -3.32
N MET A 82 6.72 -12.36 -2.57
CA MET A 82 7.30 -13.66 -2.28
C MET A 82 6.31 -14.76 -2.63
N GLY A 83 6.74 -15.72 -3.43
CA GLY A 83 6.04 -16.99 -3.60
C GLY A 83 6.54 -17.98 -2.56
N ASP A 84 5.66 -18.86 -2.09
CA ASP A 84 6.11 -19.97 -1.27
C ASP A 84 6.83 -21.05 -2.13
N PRO A 85 7.74 -21.86 -1.55
CA PRO A 85 8.48 -22.89 -2.30
C PRO A 85 7.61 -24.01 -2.90
N ASN A 86 6.43 -24.25 -2.33
CA ASN A 86 5.49 -25.27 -2.77
C ASN A 86 4.49 -24.73 -3.82
N GLN A 87 4.56 -23.44 -4.16
CA GLN A 87 3.64 -22.72 -5.03
C GLN A 87 2.18 -22.78 -4.54
N SER A 88 1.97 -22.94 -3.23
CA SER A 88 0.64 -22.99 -2.61
C SER A 88 0.11 -21.62 -2.17
N ALA A 89 0.98 -20.61 -2.13
CA ALA A 89 0.64 -19.26 -1.71
C ALA A 89 1.60 -18.22 -2.29
N ILE A 90 1.09 -16.99 -2.38
CA ILE A 90 1.85 -15.78 -2.69
C ILE A 90 1.61 -14.75 -1.59
N SER A 91 2.61 -13.92 -1.35
CA SER A 91 2.50 -12.77 -0.45
C SER A 91 2.99 -11.50 -1.12
N PHE A 92 2.31 -10.41 -0.82
CA PHE A 92 2.61 -9.07 -1.25
C PHE A 92 2.70 -8.17 -0.03
N SER A 93 3.90 -7.67 0.25
CA SER A 93 4.17 -6.76 1.35
C SER A 93 4.42 -5.36 0.83
N VAL A 94 3.79 -4.38 1.47
CA VAL A 94 4.07 -2.96 1.29
C VAL A 94 4.57 -2.41 2.60
N THR A 95 5.71 -1.72 2.57
CA THR A 95 6.22 -0.95 3.72
C THR A 95 6.30 0.51 3.30
N SER A 96 5.66 1.38 4.06
CA SER A 96 5.59 2.83 3.80
C SER A 96 6.29 3.60 4.91
N ASP A 97 6.97 4.66 4.53
CA ASP A 97 7.37 5.78 5.39
C ASP A 97 7.25 7.04 4.54
N MET A 98 6.05 7.62 4.49
CA MET A 98 5.65 8.61 3.51
C MET A 98 5.06 9.85 4.18
N THR A 99 5.29 11.01 3.58
CA THR A 99 4.64 12.27 3.91
C THR A 99 4.01 12.84 2.66
N ALA A 100 2.76 13.27 2.76
CA ALA A 100 2.04 14.03 1.76
C ALA A 100 1.67 15.41 2.32
N GLU A 101 2.11 16.46 1.63
CA GLU A 101 1.79 17.86 1.97
C GLU A 101 0.88 18.43 0.88
N PHE A 102 -0.23 19.04 1.28
CA PHE A 102 -1.25 19.58 0.39
C PHE A 102 -1.17 21.13 0.34
N SER A 103 -1.81 21.73 -0.65
CA SER A 103 -1.81 23.19 -0.85
C SER A 103 -2.57 23.99 0.20
N ASP A 104 -3.40 23.33 1.00
CA ASP A 104 -4.09 23.91 2.17
C ASP A 104 -3.27 23.79 3.47
N ASP A 105 -1.97 23.50 3.34
CA ASP A 105 -1.02 23.22 4.42
C ASP A 105 -1.35 21.97 5.26
N SER A 106 -2.35 21.17 4.85
CA SER A 106 -2.60 19.88 5.52
C SER A 106 -1.49 18.89 5.23
N VAL A 107 -1.20 18.03 6.21
CA VAL A 107 -0.14 17.04 6.12
C VAL A 107 -0.68 15.67 6.54
N ILE A 108 -0.37 14.67 5.71
CA ILE A 108 -0.59 13.26 6.00
C ILE A 108 0.75 12.57 6.12
N ILE A 109 0.99 11.88 7.23
CA ILE A 109 2.18 11.04 7.44
C ILE A 109 1.71 9.60 7.59
N GLU A 110 2.33 8.68 6.85
CA GLU A 110 2.03 7.26 6.89
C GLU A 110 3.31 6.48 7.19
N ASN A 111 3.29 5.63 8.21
CA ASN A 111 4.38 4.74 8.53
C ASN A 111 3.88 3.33 8.82
N GLY A 112 4.54 2.30 8.30
CA GLY A 112 4.27 0.92 8.69
C GLY A 112 4.25 -0.06 7.53
N SER A 113 3.66 -1.22 7.76
CA SER A 113 3.66 -2.33 6.83
C SER A 113 2.30 -3.02 6.72
N ARG A 114 2.00 -3.54 5.53
CA ARG A 114 0.84 -4.38 5.25
C ARG A 114 1.28 -5.54 4.40
N VAL A 115 0.91 -6.74 4.82
CA VAL A 115 1.17 -7.98 4.08
C VAL A 115 -0.18 -8.57 3.70
N PHE A 116 -0.41 -8.68 2.40
CA PHE A 116 -1.48 -9.47 1.83
C PHE A 116 -0.93 -10.86 1.47
N THR A 117 -1.63 -11.90 1.86
CA THR A 117 -1.34 -13.28 1.46
C THR A 117 -2.51 -13.83 0.66
N PHE A 118 -2.21 -14.69 -0.31
CA PHE A 118 -3.20 -15.46 -1.04
C PHE A 118 -2.76 -16.91 -1.07
N ALA A 119 -3.61 -17.81 -0.59
CA ALA A 119 -3.38 -19.25 -0.59
C ALA A 119 -4.30 -19.91 -1.63
N PHE A 120 -3.71 -20.68 -2.53
CA PHE A 120 -4.42 -21.40 -3.57
C PHE A 120 -5.06 -22.66 -2.97
N GLY A 121 -6.38 -22.75 -3.08
CA GLY A 121 -7.12 -23.97 -2.77
C GLY A 121 -7.15 -24.95 -3.95
N ASP A 122 -7.75 -26.11 -3.74
CA ASP A 122 -8.03 -27.08 -4.81
C ASP A 122 -9.03 -26.54 -5.85
N SER A 123 -9.80 -25.51 -5.47
CA SER A 123 -10.71 -24.76 -6.31
C SER A 123 -10.64 -23.25 -5.99
N LEU A 124 -11.29 -22.41 -6.79
CA LEU A 124 -11.37 -20.98 -6.49
C LEU A 124 -12.10 -20.73 -5.17
N GLU A 125 -13.18 -21.45 -4.89
CA GLU A 125 -14.00 -21.31 -3.68
C GLU A 125 -13.24 -21.67 -2.41
N THR A 126 -12.25 -22.55 -2.51
CA THR A 126 -11.40 -22.98 -1.39
C THR A 126 -10.12 -22.15 -1.26
N SER A 127 -9.90 -21.20 -2.17
CA SER A 127 -8.78 -20.27 -2.07
C SER A 127 -9.09 -19.20 -1.02
N SER A 128 -8.09 -18.88 -0.21
CA SER A 128 -8.20 -17.91 0.87
C SER A 128 -7.21 -16.77 0.70
N TYR A 129 -7.49 -15.67 1.40
CA TYR A 129 -6.59 -14.54 1.48
C TYR A 129 -6.45 -14.09 2.94
N GLY A 130 -5.28 -13.55 3.26
CA GLY A 130 -4.95 -13.05 4.58
C GLY A 130 -4.43 -11.62 4.52
N ILE A 131 -4.69 -10.85 5.57
CA ILE A 131 -4.11 -9.52 5.76
C ILE A 131 -3.45 -9.49 7.14
N SER A 132 -2.22 -9.00 7.18
CA SER A 132 -1.47 -8.77 8.41
C SER A 132 -0.62 -7.51 8.30
N GLY A 133 -0.02 -7.10 9.41
CA GLY A 133 0.83 -5.92 9.49
C GLY A 133 0.29 -4.88 10.47
N SER A 134 1.01 -3.76 10.54
CA SER A 134 0.71 -2.64 11.41
C SER A 134 1.10 -1.34 10.72
N TRP A 135 0.27 -0.32 10.86
CA TRP A 135 0.55 0.99 10.27
C TRP A 135 -0.06 2.11 11.10
N GLU A 136 0.60 3.24 11.04
CA GLU A 136 0.23 4.50 11.63
C GLU A 136 -0.05 5.51 10.52
N LEU A 137 -1.07 6.33 10.74
CA LEU A 137 -1.47 7.41 9.87
C LEU A 137 -1.70 8.64 10.74
N GLN A 138 -0.94 9.69 10.51
CA GLN A 138 -1.20 11.00 11.07
C GLN A 138 -1.89 11.86 10.03
N VAL A 139 -3.05 12.41 10.37
CA VAL A 139 -3.78 13.38 9.54
C VAL A 139 -3.88 14.66 10.33
N ASN A 140 -3.04 15.64 10.01
CA ASN A 140 -2.88 16.87 10.78
C ASN A 140 -2.53 16.56 12.26
N ALA A 141 -3.46 16.81 13.18
CA ALA A 141 -3.29 16.58 14.62
C ALA A 141 -3.87 15.23 15.10
N ASP A 142 -4.62 14.53 14.25
CA ASP A 142 -5.17 13.22 14.60
C ASP A 142 -4.19 12.11 14.23
N GLU A 143 -3.95 11.21 15.16
CA GLU A 143 -3.15 9.99 14.98
C GLU A 143 -4.08 8.78 14.96
N TYR A 144 -3.87 7.92 13.97
CA TYR A 144 -4.54 6.64 13.79
C TYR A 144 -3.50 5.55 13.74
N ALA A 145 -3.74 4.43 14.42
CA ALA A 145 -2.90 3.25 14.29
C ALA A 145 -3.78 2.01 14.09
N VAL A 146 -3.33 1.10 13.24
CA VAL A 146 -3.93 -0.22 13.11
C VAL A 146 -2.83 -1.25 13.32
N ASN A 147 -3.13 -2.25 14.15
CA ASN A 147 -2.26 -3.37 14.41
C ASN A 147 -3.06 -4.66 14.29
N ILE A 148 -2.76 -5.48 13.29
CA ILE A 148 -3.42 -6.78 13.12
C ILE A 148 -2.75 -7.77 14.09
N THR A 149 -3.48 -8.15 15.14
CA THR A 149 -2.99 -9.04 16.21
C THR A 149 -3.20 -10.52 15.89
N SER A 150 -4.18 -10.83 15.05
CA SER A 150 -4.39 -12.12 14.41
C SER A 150 -4.74 -11.89 12.95
N THR A 151 -4.10 -12.62 12.03
CA THR A 151 -4.30 -12.47 10.57
C THR A 151 -5.79 -12.39 10.26
N LEU A 152 -6.18 -11.33 9.53
CA LEU A 152 -7.54 -11.19 9.03
C LEU A 152 -7.68 -12.12 7.83
N GLU A 153 -8.56 -13.12 7.88
CA GLU A 153 -8.72 -14.07 6.78
C GLU A 153 -10.11 -13.99 6.15
N GLY A 154 -10.13 -14.20 4.84
CA GLY A 154 -11.34 -14.41 4.07
C GLY A 154 -11.10 -15.46 2.98
N ASN A 155 -12.16 -15.81 2.25
CA ASN A 155 -12.07 -16.75 1.14
C ASN A 155 -12.92 -16.27 -0.04
N LEU A 156 -12.69 -16.82 -1.23
CA LEU A 156 -13.40 -16.36 -2.43
C LEU A 156 -14.88 -16.76 -2.49
N SER A 157 -15.34 -17.62 -1.57
CA SER A 157 -16.76 -17.96 -1.44
C SER A 157 -17.54 -17.00 -0.54
N CYS A 158 -16.84 -16.17 0.24
CA CYS A 158 -17.43 -15.21 1.18
C CYS A 158 -17.03 -13.76 0.82
N GLY A 159 -18.02 -12.86 0.77
CA GLY A 159 -17.78 -11.44 0.48
C GLY A 159 -17.14 -10.64 1.61
N TYR A 160 -16.83 -11.29 2.74
CA TYR A 160 -16.41 -10.66 3.99
C TYR A 160 -15.19 -11.38 4.58
N LEU A 161 -14.47 -10.68 5.46
CA LEU A 161 -13.49 -11.30 6.36
C LEU A 161 -14.27 -12.14 7.38
N THR A 162 -13.78 -13.35 7.65
CA THR A 162 -14.49 -14.35 8.48
C THR A 162 -13.76 -14.67 9.78
N THR A 163 -12.47 -14.33 9.87
CA THR A 163 -11.65 -14.55 11.07
C THR A 163 -10.61 -13.46 11.22
N GLY A 164 -10.03 -13.39 12.41
CA GLY A 164 -8.90 -12.53 12.71
C GLY A 164 -9.29 -11.35 13.58
N THR A 165 -8.26 -10.64 14.04
CA THR A 165 -8.43 -9.57 15.02
C THR A 165 -7.47 -8.44 14.72
N MET A 166 -7.96 -7.21 14.79
CA MET A 166 -7.12 -6.03 14.72
C MET A 166 -7.42 -5.08 15.87
N GLU A 167 -6.41 -4.33 16.27
CA GLU A 167 -6.53 -3.19 17.15
C GLU A 167 -6.54 -1.92 16.30
N VAL A 168 -7.53 -1.06 16.54
CA VAL A 168 -7.62 0.26 15.91
C VAL A 168 -7.49 1.30 17.01
N ASN A 169 -6.52 2.19 16.88
CA ASN A 169 -6.29 3.31 17.77
C ASN A 169 -6.61 4.63 17.07
N LYS A 170 -7.28 5.54 17.77
CA LYS A 170 -7.39 6.95 17.40
C LYS A 170 -7.05 7.81 18.61
N ASN A 171 -6.02 8.65 18.49
CA ASN A 171 -5.59 9.60 19.53
C ASN A 171 -5.45 8.95 20.93
N GLY A 172 -4.89 7.73 20.98
CA GLY A 172 -4.70 6.97 22.21
C GLY A 172 -5.90 6.12 22.64
N LEU A 173 -7.09 6.31 22.07
CA LEU A 173 -8.24 5.43 22.30
C LEU A 173 -8.15 4.21 21.38
N GLN A 174 -7.90 3.04 21.96
CA GLN A 174 -7.84 1.77 21.24
C GLN A 174 -9.16 1.01 21.37
N VAL A 175 -9.62 0.38 20.28
CA VAL A 175 -10.64 -0.66 20.27
C VAL A 175 -10.10 -1.90 19.57
N THR A 176 -10.63 -3.06 19.91
CA THR A 176 -10.36 -4.30 19.19
C THR A 176 -11.53 -4.60 18.26
N VAL A 177 -11.25 -5.04 17.04
CA VAL A 177 -12.24 -5.50 16.07
C VAL A 177 -11.97 -6.97 15.79
N ASP A 178 -12.94 -7.83 16.13
CA ASP A 178 -12.93 -9.26 15.90
C ASP A 178 -13.83 -9.60 14.70
N PHE A 179 -13.30 -10.31 13.72
CA PHE A 179 -14.01 -10.68 12.49
C PHE A 179 -14.69 -12.05 12.54
N GLY A 180 -14.70 -12.70 13.71
CA GLY A 180 -15.48 -13.91 13.95
C GLY A 180 -14.67 -15.20 13.91
N ASP A 181 -15.39 -16.31 13.78
CA ASP A 181 -14.88 -17.67 14.01
C ASP A 181 -14.71 -18.52 12.73
N GLY A 182 -14.90 -17.90 11.57
CA GLY A 182 -14.87 -18.55 10.26
C GLY A 182 -16.25 -18.69 9.61
N THR A 183 -17.32 -18.37 10.33
CA THR A 183 -18.66 -18.31 9.77
C THR A 183 -18.73 -17.21 8.70
N CYS A 184 -19.29 -17.53 7.52
CA CYS A 184 -19.51 -16.52 6.49
C CYS A 184 -20.78 -15.72 6.81
N ASP A 185 -20.61 -14.66 7.59
CA ASP A 185 -21.58 -13.60 7.79
C ASP A 185 -20.92 -12.24 7.53
N ASN A 186 -21.71 -11.17 7.68
CA ASN A 186 -21.24 -9.81 7.50
C ASN A 186 -21.09 -9.10 8.85
N ILE A 187 -20.69 -9.81 9.90
CA ILE A 187 -20.64 -9.26 11.25
C ILE A 187 -19.18 -9.20 11.71
N ALA A 188 -18.81 -8.07 12.32
CA ALA A 188 -17.61 -7.97 13.15
C ALA A 188 -18.00 -7.44 14.53
N THR A 189 -17.26 -7.82 15.57
CA THR A 189 -17.51 -7.36 16.93
C THR A 189 -16.45 -6.33 17.33
N ILE A 190 -16.89 -5.12 17.66
CA ILE A 190 -16.04 -4.09 18.27
C ILE A 190 -16.04 -4.32 19.77
N ILE A 191 -14.84 -4.37 20.36
CA ILE A 191 -14.62 -4.54 21.80
C ILE A 191 -13.92 -3.28 22.32
N TYR A 192 -14.58 -2.61 23.26
CA TYR A 192 -14.13 -1.37 23.88
C TYR A 192 -13.17 -1.64 25.07
N PRO A 193 -12.34 -0.66 25.48
CA PRO A 193 -11.41 -0.82 26.61
C PRO A 193 -12.04 -1.23 27.94
N ASN A 194 -13.32 -0.91 28.13
CA ASN A 194 -14.07 -1.27 29.32
C ASN A 194 -14.67 -2.69 29.28
N GLY A 195 -14.41 -3.44 28.19
CA GLY A 195 -14.94 -4.78 27.94
C GLY A 195 -16.37 -4.81 27.38
N ALA A 196 -17.01 -3.66 27.15
CA ALA A 196 -18.26 -3.62 26.40
C ALA A 196 -17.99 -3.98 24.93
N SER A 197 -18.98 -4.56 24.25
CA SER A 197 -18.88 -4.88 22.84
C SER A 197 -20.17 -4.60 22.08
N GLU A 198 -20.04 -4.39 20.77
CA GLU A 198 -21.16 -4.27 19.85
C GLU A 198 -20.83 -4.92 18.51
N ASP A 199 -21.85 -5.48 17.88
CA ASP A 199 -21.74 -6.04 16.53
C ASP A 199 -21.99 -4.96 15.49
N VAL A 200 -21.16 -4.93 14.46
CA VAL A 200 -21.27 -4.04 13.32
C VAL A 200 -21.40 -4.83 12.03
N THR A 201 -22.17 -4.29 11.10
CA THR A 201 -22.36 -4.89 9.78
C THR A 201 -21.28 -4.42 8.82
N LEU A 202 -20.57 -5.37 8.21
CA LEU A 202 -19.54 -5.11 7.22
C LEU A 202 -20.17 -4.70 5.88
N GLY A 203 -19.74 -3.56 5.34
CA GLY A 203 -20.18 -3.05 4.03
C GLY A 203 -21.38 -2.12 4.06
N GLU A 204 -21.87 -1.74 5.25
CA GLU A 204 -22.86 -0.66 5.45
C GLU A 204 -22.22 0.65 5.93
#